data_AF-A0A9C7GCG7-F1
#
_entry.id   AF-A0A9C7GCG7-F1
#
_cell.length_a   1.000
_cell.length_b   1.000
_cell.length_c   1.000
_cell.angle_alpha   90.00
_cell.angle_beta   90.00
_cell.angle_gamma   90.00
#
_symmetry.space_group_name_H-M   'P 1'
#
loop_
_entity.id
_entity.type
_entity.pdbx_description
1 polymer ?
#
loop_
_entity_poly.entity_id
_entity_poly.type
_entity_poly.pdbx_seq_one_letter_code
_entity_poly.pdbx_strand_id
1 'polypeptide(L)' 'MYFRLNRINPNQTQVFYHDGRYETLTNEEVDDLMLQIGMNDVEENIEQNVTD' A
#
# COMPACT_ATOMS: atom_id res chain seq x y z
N MET A 1 -3.71 -11.60 2.56
CA MET A 1 -4.20 -10.49 3.43
C MET A 1 -4.25 -9.26 2.57
N TYR A 2 -5.36 -8.53 2.52
CA TYR A 2 -5.54 -7.46 1.53
C TYR A 2 -5.51 -6.08 2.19
N PHE A 3 -4.85 -5.13 1.55
CA PHE A 3 -4.73 -3.74 1.98
C PHE A 3 -4.68 -2.87 0.73
N ARG A 4 -5.06 -1.59 0.85
CA ARG A 4 -4.93 -0.64 -0.26
C ARG A 4 -3.76 0.29 -0.03
N LEU A 5 -2.99 0.53 -1.07
CA LEU A 5 -1.89 1.49 -1.06
C LEU A 5 -2.33 2.77 -1.75
N ASN A 6 -2.01 3.91 -1.15
CA ASN A 6 -2.24 5.22 -1.74
C ASN A 6 -0.99 6.08 -1.58
N ARG A 7 -0.28 6.34 -2.68
CA ARG A 7 0.91 7.20 -2.63
C ARG A 7 0.49 8.66 -2.47
N ILE A 8 0.76 9.23 -1.30
CA ILE A 8 0.36 10.61 -0.98
C ILE A 8 1.44 11.64 -1.33
N ASN A 9 2.71 11.22 -1.38
CA ASN A 9 3.82 12.03 -1.87
C ASN A 9 5.01 11.13 -2.29
N PRO A 10 6.09 11.69 -2.84
CA PRO A 10 7.21 10.90 -3.34
C PRO A 10 7.87 9.95 -2.33
N ASN A 11 7.76 10.26 -1.04
CA ASN A 11 8.46 9.57 0.05
C ASN A 11 7.52 8.84 1.01
N GLN A 12 6.21 8.94 0.82
CA GLN A 12 5.22 8.41 1.74
C GLN A 12 4.03 7.78 1.01
N THR A 13 3.61 6.63 1.52
CA THR A 13 2.45 5.86 1.06
C THR A 13 1.54 5.58 2.24
N GLN A 14 0.25 5.80 2.06
CA GLN A 14 -0.75 5.38 3.03
C GLN A 14 -1.19 3.95 2.73
N VAL A 15 -1.17 3.12 3.77
CA VAL A 15 -1.67 1.75 3.74
C VAL A 15 -3.00 1.72 4.47
N PHE A 16 -4.06 1.29 3.78
CA PHE A 16 -5.39 1.10 4.35
C PHE A 16 -5.62 -0.39 4.64
N TYR A 17 -5.82 -0.69 5.92
CA TYR A 17 -6.12 -2.03 6.40
C TYR A 17 -7.63 -2.28 6.44
N HIS A 18 -8.03 -3.55 6.41
CA HIS A 18 -9.45 -3.96 6.45
C HIS A 18 -10.19 -3.58 7.73
N ASP A 19 -9.46 -3.39 8.83
CA ASP A 19 -10.01 -2.95 10.11
C ASP A 19 -10.30 -1.44 10.15
N GLY A 20 -10.12 -0.74 9.02
CA GLY A 20 -10.35 0.69 8.88
C GLY A 20 -9.21 1.56 9.40
N ARG A 21 -8.10 0.95 9.86
CA ARG A 21 -6.89 1.69 10.17
C ARG A 21 -6.18 2.11 8.90
N TYR A 22 -5.48 3.24 8.98
CA TYR A 22 -4.52 3.63 7.97
C TYR A 22 -3.20 3.97 8.64
N GLU A 23 -2.10 3.61 7.99
CA GLU A 23 -0.75 3.94 8.42
C GLU A 23 -0.03 4.67 7.28
N THR A 24 0.79 5.67 7.61
CA THR A 24 1.63 6.35 6.64
C THR A 24 3.03 5.80 6.76
N LEU A 25 3.46 5.09 5.72
CA LEU A 25 4.74 4.42 5.64
C LEU A 25 5.65 5.17 4.67
N THR A 26 6.94 5.20 4.98
CA THR A 26 8.00 5.57 4.05
C THR A 26 8.15 4.51 2.96
N ASN A 27 8.84 4.85 1.87
CA ASN A 27 9.09 3.88 0.79
C ASN A 27 9.81 2.61 1.31
N GLU A 28 10.77 2.76 2.23
CA GLU A 28 11.49 1.63 2.84
C GLU A 28 10.54 0.75 3.67
N GLU A 29 9.66 1.35 4.47
CA GLU A 29 8.66 0.61 5.26
C GLU A 29 7.60 -0.08 4.40
N VAL A 30 7.25 0.50 3.25
CA VAL A 30 6.35 -0.13 2.27
C VAL A 30 7.01 -1.36 1.65
N ASP A 31 8.28 -1.26 1.27
CA ASP A 31 9.03 -2.39 0.70
C ASP A 31 9.14 -3.54 1.71
N ASP A 32 9.43 -3.24 2.97
CA ASP A 32 9.44 -4.22 4.06
C ASP A 32 8.05 -4.85 4.28
N LEU A 33 6.98 -4.06 4.21
CA LEU A 33 5.61 -4.55 4.28
C LEU A 33 5.28 -5.49 3.11
N MET A 34 5.70 -5.16 1.90
CA MET A 34 5.50 -6.01 0.71
C MET A 34 6.25 -7.33 0.84
N LEU A 35 7.47 -7.30 1.36
CA LEU A 35 8.27 -8.50 1.64
C LEU A 35 7.62 -9.38 2.70
N GLN A 36 7.06 -8.78 3.75
CA GLN A 36 6.41 -9.51 4.84
C GLN A 36 5.12 -10.21 4.41
N ILE A 37 4.32 -9.57 3.56
CA ILE A 37 3.01 -10.10 3.15
C ILE A 37 3.12 -11.11 2.00
N GLY A 38 4.26 -11.11 1.29
CA GLY A 38 4.47 -11.95 0.12
C GLY A 38 3.72 -11.37 -1.07
N MET A 39 4.46 -10.98 -2.11
CA MET A 39 4.02 -10.25 -3.30
C MET A 39 2.80 -10.81 -4.06
N ASN A 40 2.25 -11.98 -3.69
CA ASN A 40 1.19 -12.66 -4.43
C ASN A 40 -0.22 -12.04 -4.25
N ASP A 41 -0.47 -11.25 -3.19
CA ASP A 41 -1.82 -10.72 -2.88
C ASP A 41 -2.03 -9.23 -3.27
N VAL A 42 -0.99 -8.51 -3.74
CA VAL A 42 -0.99 -7.03 -3.82
C VAL A 42 -1.19 -6.49 -5.25
N GLU A 43 -0.91 -7.31 -6.26
CA GLU A 43 -0.86 -6.89 -7.67
C GLU A 43 -2.21 -6.38 -8.20
N GLU A 44 -3.33 -6.79 -7.60
CA GLU A 44 -4.67 -6.45 -8.11
C GLU A 44 -5.15 -5.02 -7.74
N ASN A 45 -4.45 -4.27 -6.88
CA ASN A 45 -5.02 -3.02 -6.32
C ASN A 45 -4.17 -1.75 -6.39
N ILE A 46 -3.00 -1.81 -7.03
CA ILE A 46 -2.21 -0.61 -7.29
C ILE A 46 -2.75 0.16 -8.52
N GLU A 47 -3.60 -0.46 -9.35
CA GLU A 47 -4.07 0.08 -10.64
C GLU A 47 -5.41 0.86 -10.63
N GLN A 48 -5.94 1.34 -9.49
CA GLN A 48 -7.23 2.04 -9.49
C GLN A 48 -7.23 3.49 -8.96
N ASN A 49 -6.14 4.25 -9.13
CA ASN A 49 -6.22 5.70 -8.86
C ASN A 49 -5.43 6.60 -9.81
N VAL A 50 -5.34 6.23 -11.10
CA VAL A 50 -4.93 7.18 -12.14
C VAL A 50 -5.80 6.98 -13.39
N THR A 51 -6.89 7.75 -13.49
CA THR A 51 -7.31 8.61 -14.64
C THR A 51 -8.84 8.76 -14.68
N ASP A 52 -9.28 10.03 -14.52
CA ASP A 52 -10.57 10.69 -14.85
C ASP A 52 -11.90 10.16 -14.28
#